data_AF-A0A2V8QG26-F1
#
_entry.id   AF-A0A2V8QG26-F1
#
_cell.length_a   1.000
_cell.length_b   1.000
_cell.length_c   1.000
_cell.angle_alpha   90.00
_cell.angle_beta   90.00
_cell.angle_gamma   90.00
#
_symmetry.space_group_name_H-M   'P 1'
#
loop_
_entity.id
_entity.type
_entity.pdbx_description
1 polymer ?
#
loop_
_entity_poly.entity_id
_entity_poly.type
_entity_poly.pdbx_seq_one_letter_code
_entity_poly.pdbx_strand_id
1 'polypeptide(L)'
;MTPKEIAAHYEAKVFDSPDAAEVAGFVLGESHAPRNVWNKASAASSIVLKLVEKKASGEAEEIGIVIEPWRVTGCYKPHPVAEPAA
;
A
#
# COMPACT_ATOMS: atom_id res chain seq x y z
N MET A 1 -1.21 -12.43 -12.68
CA MET A 1 -1.58 -11.27 -11.85
C MET A 1 -0.37 -10.35 -11.72
N THR A 2 -0.48 -9.14 -12.24
CA THR A 2 0.46 -8.03 -12.10
C THR A 2 0.24 -7.30 -10.78
N PRO A 3 1.19 -6.48 -10.31
CA PRO A 3 0.99 -5.63 -9.12
C PRO A 3 -0.28 -4.77 -9.18
N LYS A 4 -0.64 -4.25 -10.37
CA LYS A 4 -1.87 -3.45 -10.57
C LYS A 4 -3.14 -4.30 -10.44
N GLU A 5 -3.13 -5.52 -10.98
CA GLU A 5 -4.26 -6.46 -10.83
C GLU A 5 -4.42 -6.91 -9.37
N ILE A 6 -3.32 -7.13 -8.64
CA ILE A 6 -3.33 -7.45 -7.21
C ILE A 6 -3.95 -6.28 -6.42
N ALA A 7 -3.51 -5.05 -6.69
CA ALA A 7 -4.07 -3.87 -6.02
C ALA A 7 -5.58 -3.75 -6.26
N ALA A 8 -6.03 -3.91 -7.51
CA ALA A 8 -7.45 -3.89 -7.85
C ALA A 8 -8.24 -5.00 -7.14
N HIS A 9 -7.68 -6.20 -7.00
CA HIS A 9 -8.33 -7.33 -6.32
C HIS A 9 -8.62 -7.07 -4.83
N TYR A 10 -7.74 -6.32 -4.16
CA TYR A 10 -7.85 -6.00 -2.74
C TYR A 10 -8.31 -4.55 -2.48
N GLU A 11 -8.86 -3.88 -3.50
CA GLU A 11 -9.33 -2.49 -3.42
C GLU A 11 -8.23 -1.51 -2.92
N ALA A 12 -6.97 -1.81 -3.23
CA ALA A 12 -5.84 -0.95 -2.92
C ALA A 12 -5.65 0.10 -4.02
N LYS A 13 -5.43 1.35 -3.61
CA LYS A 13 -5.06 2.42 -4.55
C LYS A 13 -3.66 2.18 -5.14
N VAL A 14 -3.49 2.55 -6.40
CA VAL A 14 -2.20 2.45 -7.09
C VAL A 14 -1.67 3.86 -7.31
N PHE A 15 -0.43 4.09 -6.89
CA PHE A 15 0.29 5.33 -7.12
C PHE A 15 1.54 5.06 -7.98
N ASP A 16 1.87 5.99 -8.86
CA ASP A 16 3.07 5.89 -9.69
C ASP A 16 4.32 6.49 -8.99
N SER A 17 4.13 7.26 -7.91
CA SER A 17 5.21 7.87 -7.12
C SER A 17 4.85 7.97 -5.62
N PRO A 18 5.86 8.00 -4.73
CA PRO A 18 5.64 8.21 -3.30
C PRO A 18 4.98 9.57 -3.01
N ASP A 19 5.40 10.62 -3.71
CA ASP A 19 4.85 11.97 -3.61
C ASP A 19 3.32 12.00 -3.87
N ALA A 20 2.85 11.28 -4.89
CA ALA A 20 1.41 11.20 -5.18
C ALA A 20 0.62 10.51 -4.07
N ALA A 21 1.22 9.53 -3.39
CA ALA A 21 0.61 8.86 -2.24
C ALA A 21 0.56 9.81 -1.03
N GLU A 22 1.65 10.52 -0.74
CA GLU A 22 1.73 11.48 0.36
C GLU A 22 0.76 12.65 0.18
N VAL A 23 0.67 13.22 -1.02
CA VAL A 23 -0.31 14.27 -1.37
C VAL A 23 -1.75 13.78 -1.21
N ALA A 24 -2.01 12.50 -1.47
CA ALA A 24 -3.31 11.87 -1.24
C ALA A 24 -3.58 11.53 0.24
N GLY A 25 -2.66 11.86 1.16
CA GLY A 25 -2.79 11.61 2.60
C GLY A 25 -2.43 10.20 3.04
N PHE A 26 -1.73 9.43 2.20
CA PHE A 26 -1.24 8.10 2.55
C PHE A 26 0.11 8.20 3.24
N VAL A 27 0.27 7.40 4.29
CA VAL A 27 1.55 7.17 4.96
C VAL A 27 2.27 6.02 4.27
N LEU A 28 3.50 6.28 3.83
CA LEU A 28 4.37 5.26 3.24
C LEU A 28 4.83 4.25 4.30
N GLY A 29 4.87 2.99 3.92
CA GLY A 29 5.25 1.87 4.78
C GLY A 29 6.37 1.03 4.19
N GLU A 30 6.27 -0.29 4.39
CA GLU A 30 7.30 -1.24 3.95
C GLU A 30 7.49 -1.20 2.42
N SER A 31 8.75 -1.20 1.99
CA SER A 31 9.15 -1.21 0.59
C SER A 31 9.96 -2.45 0.24
N HIS A 32 9.71 -3.03 -0.93
CA HIS A 32 10.48 -4.13 -1.50
C HIS A 32 11.10 -3.71 -2.82
N ALA A 33 12.38 -4.06 -3.05
CA ALA A 33 13.10 -3.79 -4.30
C ALA A 33 13.44 -5.10 -5.03
N PRO A 34 12.45 -5.75 -5.67
CA PRO A 34 12.61 -7.06 -6.30
C PRO A 34 13.43 -6.98 -7.60
N ARG A 35 14.29 -7.98 -7.82
CA ARG A 35 15.21 -8.04 -8.97
C ARG A 35 14.54 -8.38 -10.31
N ASN A 36 13.30 -8.88 -10.31
CA ASN A 36 12.58 -9.23 -11.53
C ASN A 36 11.05 -9.06 -11.35
N VAL A 37 10.32 -9.15 -12.46
CA VAL A 37 8.86 -8.91 -12.51
C VAL A 37 8.06 -9.93 -11.69
N TRP A 38 8.47 -11.20 -11.65
CA TRP A 38 7.81 -12.23 -10.84
C TRP A 38 7.91 -11.91 -9.35
N ASN A 39 9.12 -11.56 -8.90
CA ASN A 39 9.36 -11.10 -7.54
C ASN A 39 8.60 -9.81 -7.22
N LYS A 40 8.27 -8.99 -8.21
CA LYS A 40 7.47 -7.77 -8.04
C LYS A 40 6.00 -8.03 -7.77
N ALA A 41 5.40 -9.00 -8.47
CA ALA A 41 4.04 -9.44 -8.17
C ALA A 41 3.97 -10.10 -6.78
N SER A 42 4.94 -10.95 -6.44
CA SER A 42 5.01 -11.54 -5.09
C SER A 42 5.19 -10.49 -4.01
N ALA A 43 6.08 -9.50 -4.20
CA ALA A 43 6.26 -8.40 -3.26
C ALA A 43 4.98 -7.58 -3.08
N ALA A 44 4.30 -7.22 -4.17
CA ALA A 44 3.02 -6.52 -4.12
C ALA A 44 1.97 -7.33 -3.35
N SER A 45 1.86 -8.63 -3.60
CA SER A 45 0.94 -9.52 -2.88
C SER A 45 1.24 -9.54 -1.38
N SER A 46 2.50 -9.75 -0.99
CA SER A 46 2.89 -9.76 0.43
C SER A 46 2.62 -8.43 1.13
N ILE A 47 2.88 -7.30 0.47
CA ILE A 47 2.59 -5.97 1.01
C ILE A 47 1.08 -5.78 1.19
N VAL A 48 0.30 -6.05 0.14
CA VAL A 48 -1.15 -5.81 0.14
C VAL A 48 -1.84 -6.67 1.19
N LEU A 49 -1.45 -7.93 1.36
CA LEU A 49 -1.99 -8.80 2.40
C LEU A 49 -1.80 -8.20 3.80
N LYS A 50 -0.59 -7.73 4.13
CA LYS A 50 -0.33 -7.05 5.40
C LYS A 50 -1.17 -5.78 5.57
N LEU A 51 -1.38 -5.03 4.50
CA LEU A 51 -2.21 -3.82 4.53
C LEU A 51 -3.69 -4.13 4.72
N VAL A 52 -4.19 -5.22 4.12
CA VAL A 52 -5.55 -5.72 4.33
C VAL A 52 -5.76 -6.12 5.78
N GLU A 53 -4.80 -6.81 6.39
CA GLU A 53 -4.83 -7.13 7.82
C GLU A 53 -4.87 -5.85 8.67
N LYS A 54 -4.08 -4.84 8.31
CA LYS A 54 -4.06 -3.53 8.98
C LYS A 54 -5.38 -2.76 8.84
N LYS A 55 -6.02 -2.84 7.67
CA LYS A 55 -7.37 -2.29 7.43
C LYS A 55 -8.41 -3.03 8.27
N ALA A 56 -8.32 -4.36 8.34
CA ALA A 56 -9.23 -5.19 9.15
C ALA A 56 -9.10 -4.92 10.66
N SER A 57 -7.90 -4.60 11.15
CA SER A 57 -7.66 -4.16 12.54
C SER A 57 -8.16 -2.73 12.83
N GLY A 58 -8.60 -1.97 11.82
CA GLY A 58 -9.07 -0.59 11.99
C GLY A 58 -7.95 0.48 12.06
N GLU A 59 -6.69 0.09 11.84
CA GLU A 59 -5.56 1.03 11.84
C GLU A 59 -5.46 1.84 10.54
N ALA A 60 -6.03 1.31 9.45
CA ALA A 60 -6.05 1.95 8.14
C ALA A 60 -7.48 2.10 7.62
N GLU A 61 -7.83 3.29 7.14
CA GLU A 61 -9.08 3.57 6.43
C GLU A 61 -8.98 3.09 4.97
N GLU A 62 -7.88 3.45 4.31
CA GLU A 62 -7.59 3.10 2.92
C GLU A 62 -6.20 2.45 2.83
N ILE A 63 -6.02 1.57 1.85
CA ILE A 63 -4.74 0.91 1.58
C ILE A 63 -4.31 1.20 0.14
N GLY A 64 -3.01 1.16 -0.11
CA GLY A 64 -2.46 1.42 -1.42
C GLY A 64 -1.06 0.86 -1.61
N ILE A 65 -0.63 0.83 -2.86
CA ILE A 65 0.74 0.52 -3.24
C ILE A 65 1.27 1.57 -4.22
N VAL A 66 2.53 1.94 -4.01
CA VAL A 66 3.32 2.72 -4.96
C VAL A 66 4.10 1.74 -5.83
N ILE A 67 3.97 1.85 -7.15
CA ILE A 67 4.66 0.97 -8.11
C ILE A 67 5.70 1.79 -8.86
N GLU A 68 6.94 1.71 -8.41
CA GLU A 68 8.09 2.29 -9.09
C GLU A 68 8.77 1.25 -9.99
N PRO A 69 9.65 1.61 -10.95
CA PRO A 69 10.24 0.65 -11.89
C PRO A 69 10.87 -0.58 -11.22
N TRP A 70 11.62 -0.37 -10.13
CA TRP A 70 12.40 -1.40 -9.42
C TRP A 70 11.96 -1.65 -7.99
N ARG A 71 10.87 -1.00 -7.56
CA ARG A 71 10.42 -0.97 -6.16
C ARG A 71 8.90 -1.03 -6.08
N VAL A 72 8.39 -1.67 -5.04
CA VAL A 72 6.99 -1.61 -4.65
C VAL A 72 6.95 -1.19 -3.20
N THR A 73 6.15 -0.17 -2.90
CA THR A 73 6.04 0.37 -1.54
C THR A 73 4.60 0.29 -1.11
N GLY A 74 4.33 -0.29 0.06
CA GLY A 74 3.02 -0.24 0.67
C GLY A 74 2.74 1.14 1.23
N CYS A 75 1.50 1.59 1.16
CA CYS A 75 1.06 2.80 1.82
C CYS A 75 -0.36 2.61 2.36
N TYR A 76 -0.71 3.35 3.40
CA TYR A 76 -2.04 3.30 3.96
C TYR A 76 -2.44 4.67 4.46
N LYS A 77 -3.73 4.96 4.39
CA LYS A 77 -4.29 6.14 5.01
C LYS A 77 -4.72 5.75 6.42
N PRO A 78 -4.13 6.32 7.48
CA PRO A 78 -4.52 5.99 8.83
C PRO A 78 -5.99 6.33 9.03
N HIS A 79 -6.70 5.52 9.81
CA HIS A 79 -8.01 5.94 10.29
C HIS A 79 -7.79 7.19 11.15
N PRO A 80 -8.57 8.27 10.96
CA PRO A 80 -8.51 9.41 11.87
C PRO A 80 -8.95 8.89 13.24
N VAL A 81 -7.99 8.58 14.09
CA VAL A 81 -8.26 8.37 15.51
C VAL A 81 -8.74 9.72 15.97
N ALA A 82 -10.06 9.87 16.16
CA ALA A 82 -10.59 11.00 16.90
C ALA A 82 -9.78 11.05 18.19
N GLU A 83 -9.04 12.14 18.39
CA GLU A 83 -8.24 12.37 19.60
C GLU A 83 -9.05 11.91 20.82
N PRO A 84 -8.47 11.12 21.74
CA PRO A 84 -9.14 10.91 23.01
C PRO A 84 -9.31 12.29 23.64
N ALA A 85 -10.57 12.75 23.70
CA ALA A 85 -10.94 14.01 24.30
C ALA A 85 -10.30 14.09 25.70
N ALA A 86 -9.39 15.04 25.87
CA ALA A 86 -8.79 15.41 27.14
C ALA A 86 -9.50 16.68 27.68
#